data_AF-F6GZE5-F1
#
_entry.id   AF-F6GZE5-F1
#
_cell.length_a   1.000
_cell.length_b   1.000
_cell.length_c   1.000
_cell.angle_alpha   90.00
_cell.angle_beta   90.00
_cell.angle_gamma   90.00
#
_symmetry.space_group_name_H-M   'P 1'
#
loop_
_entity.id
_entity.type
_entity.pdbx_description
1 polymer ?
#
loop_
_entity_poly.entity_id
_entity_poly.type
_entity_poly.pdbx_seq_one_letter_code
_entity_poly.pdbx_strand_id
1 'polypeptide(L)'
;MSRLFADPAKAEENFQILDQLKDVNIWKILSSLIDPKTSFHQACSSRDDLLRILGEKHRLYDFLGTLSLKCSYLLFNKEHVKEFLLEAAIQKSSGNTQYIQSCMNVLVVLARFSPLLLSGAEEDLVHLLKDDNEIIKEGVLHILAKAGGTIREQLAVTSSSVDLILERLCLEGSRRQAKYAVHALAAITKDDGLKSLSVLYKRLVDMLDKKTHLPAVLQSLGCIAQTAMPVFETRESEIEGFIKCEILKCSS
;
A
#
# COMPACT_ATOMS: atom_id res chain seq x y z
N MET A 1 -21.57 2.99 -10.53
CA MET A 1 -20.68 4.16 -10.72
C MET A 1 -21.45 5.48 -10.61
N SER A 2 -22.67 5.57 -11.15
CA SER A 2 -23.58 6.72 -11.04
C SER A 2 -23.78 7.30 -9.63
N ARG A 3 -23.82 6.47 -8.58
CA ARG A 3 -23.95 6.91 -7.17
C ARG A 3 -22.83 7.85 -6.67
N LEU A 4 -21.72 7.99 -7.39
CA LEU A 4 -20.60 8.89 -7.05
C LEU A 4 -20.75 10.32 -7.64
N PHE A 5 -21.89 10.59 -8.28
CA PHE A 5 -22.25 11.88 -8.87
C PHE A 5 -23.38 12.53 -8.07
N ALA A 6 -23.49 13.86 -8.18
CA ALA A 6 -24.50 14.64 -7.45
C ALA A 6 -25.94 14.24 -7.81
N ASP A 7 -26.17 13.87 -9.07
CA ASP A 7 -27.44 13.29 -9.55
C ASP A 7 -27.16 11.88 -10.09
N PRO A 8 -27.41 10.83 -9.28
CA PRO A 8 -27.19 9.46 -9.71
C PRO A 8 -28.07 9.02 -10.88
N ALA A 9 -29.33 9.47 -10.95
CA ALA A 9 -30.24 9.05 -12.03
C ALA A 9 -29.76 9.60 -13.38
N LYS A 10 -29.41 10.89 -13.41
CA LYS A 10 -28.85 11.53 -14.61
C LYS A 10 -27.48 10.95 -14.98
N ALA A 11 -26.63 10.65 -13.99
CA ALA A 11 -25.34 10.03 -14.25
C ALA A 11 -25.48 8.63 -14.87
N GLU A 12 -26.45 7.84 -14.42
CA GLU A 12 -26.76 6.52 -15.00
C GLU A 12 -27.16 6.64 -16.47
N GLU A 13 -28.06 7.57 -16.80
CA GLU A 13 -28.44 7.85 -18.20
C GLU A 13 -27.21 8.25 -19.03
N ASN A 14 -26.36 9.15 -18.51
CA ASN A 14 -25.14 9.56 -19.20
C ASN A 14 -24.14 8.42 -19.42
N PHE A 15 -24.05 7.45 -18.49
CA PHE A 15 -23.24 6.25 -18.70
C PHE A 15 -23.80 5.37 -19.84
N GLN A 16 -25.13 5.19 -19.92
CA GLN A 16 -25.76 4.45 -21.02
C GLN A 16 -25.52 5.15 -22.37
N ILE A 17 -25.54 6.47 -22.38
CA ILE A 17 -25.24 7.27 -23.56
C ILE A 17 -23.76 7.13 -23.96
N LEU A 18 -22.85 7.16 -22.98
CA LEU A 18 -21.41 7.00 -23.22
C LEU A 18 -21.13 5.64 -23.85
N ASP A 19 -21.76 4.56 -23.36
CA ASP A 19 -21.63 3.21 -23.92
C ASP A 19 -22.05 3.11 -25.39
N GLN A 20 -22.99 3.96 -25.83
CA GLN A 20 -23.43 4.02 -27.22
C GLN A 20 -22.47 4.82 -28.14
N LEU A 21 -21.49 5.54 -27.59
CA LEU A 21 -20.52 6.29 -28.39
C LEU A 21 -19.55 5.34 -29.09
N LYS A 22 -19.47 5.44 -30.42
CA LYS A 22 -18.56 4.64 -31.26
C LYS A 22 -17.22 5.33 -31.56
N ASP A 23 -16.99 6.52 -31.02
CA ASP A 23 -15.76 7.27 -31.27
C ASP A 23 -14.57 6.62 -30.54
N VAL A 24 -13.70 5.98 -31.32
CA VAL A 24 -12.51 5.28 -30.82
C VAL A 24 -11.54 6.23 -30.11
N ASN A 25 -11.48 7.51 -30.51
CA ASN A 25 -10.58 8.48 -29.89
C ASN A 25 -11.02 8.81 -28.47
N ILE A 26 -12.33 8.96 -28.24
CA ILE A 26 -12.89 9.17 -26.90
C ILE A 26 -12.51 8.01 -25.97
N TRP A 27 -12.71 6.77 -26.41
CA TRP A 27 -12.36 5.60 -25.61
C TRP A 27 -10.87 5.45 -25.37
N LYS A 28 -10.03 5.79 -26.35
CA LYS A 28 -8.57 5.79 -26.20
C LYS A 28 -8.12 6.80 -25.15
N ILE A 29 -8.69 8.00 -25.18
CA ILE A 29 -8.42 9.06 -24.21
C ILE A 29 -8.87 8.65 -22.80
N LEU A 30 -10.10 8.15 -22.65
CA LEU A 30 -10.61 7.66 -21.37
C LEU A 30 -9.74 6.54 -20.80
N SER A 31 -9.27 5.61 -21.65
CA SER A 31 -8.36 4.53 -21.24
C SER A 31 -7.01 5.08 -20.76
N SER A 32 -6.46 6.10 -21.43
CA SER A 32 -5.23 6.75 -20.97
C SER A 32 -5.44 7.47 -19.64
N LEU A 33 -6.56 8.16 -19.44
CA LEU A 33 -6.84 8.89 -18.20
C LEU A 33 -6.86 7.98 -16.95
N ILE A 34 -7.31 6.74 -17.09
CA ILE A 34 -7.35 5.74 -16.00
C ILE A 34 -6.09 4.87 -15.92
N ASP A 35 -5.12 5.04 -16.83
CA ASP A 35 -3.86 4.31 -16.79
C ASP A 35 -2.93 4.95 -15.74
N PRO A 36 -2.49 4.20 -14.71
CA PRO A 36 -1.56 4.70 -13.69
C PRO A 36 -0.18 5.09 -14.24
N LYS A 37 0.14 4.75 -15.50
CA LYS A 37 1.37 5.17 -16.18
C LYS A 37 1.26 6.55 -16.83
N THR A 38 0.05 7.10 -16.95
CA THR A 38 -0.16 8.42 -17.55
C THR A 38 0.40 9.50 -16.63
N SER A 39 1.28 10.36 -17.17
CA SER A 39 1.86 11.47 -16.41
C SER A 39 0.85 12.60 -16.17
N PHE A 40 1.18 13.55 -15.29
CA PHE A 40 0.33 14.72 -15.06
C PHE A 40 0.02 15.46 -16.37
N HIS A 41 1.06 15.78 -17.14
CA HIS A 41 0.93 16.51 -18.39
C HIS A 41 0.07 15.75 -19.41
N GLN A 42 0.29 14.44 -19.54
CA GLN A 42 -0.50 13.60 -20.43
C GLN A 42 -1.97 13.54 -20.01
N ALA A 43 -2.26 13.43 -18.71
CA ALA A 43 -3.63 13.42 -18.20
C ALA A 43 -4.33 14.76 -18.44
N CYS A 44 -3.66 15.89 -18.20
CA CYS A 44 -4.19 17.22 -18.49
C CYS A 44 -4.53 17.38 -19.98
N SER A 45 -3.56 17.11 -20.86
CA SER A 45 -3.75 17.20 -22.31
C SER A 45 -4.85 16.25 -22.81
N SER A 46 -4.89 15.03 -22.29
CA SER A 46 -5.91 14.04 -22.66
C SER A 46 -7.31 14.52 -22.26
N ARG A 47 -7.44 15.15 -21.09
CA ARG A 47 -8.71 15.71 -20.64
C ARG A 47 -9.14 16.89 -21.51
N ASP A 48 -8.23 17.78 -21.87
CA ASP A 48 -8.54 18.92 -22.73
C ASP A 48 -8.95 18.45 -24.14
N ASP A 49 -8.26 17.45 -24.67
CA ASP A 49 -8.61 16.81 -25.93
C ASP A 49 -9.97 16.10 -25.89
N LEU A 50 -10.29 15.41 -24.78
CA LEU A 50 -11.60 14.79 -24.58
C LEU A 50 -12.72 15.80 -24.73
N LEU A 51 -12.62 16.91 -24.00
CA LEU A 51 -13.63 17.96 -23.99
C LEU A 51 -13.71 18.70 -25.33
N ARG A 52 -12.56 18.89 -25.99
CA ARG A 52 -12.47 19.50 -27.32
C ARG A 52 -13.13 18.64 -28.40
N ILE A 53 -12.87 17.34 -28.42
CA ILE A 53 -13.48 16.39 -29.39
C ILE A 53 -14.99 16.35 -29.21
N LEU A 54 -15.45 16.32 -27.95
CA LEU A 54 -16.86 16.24 -27.65
C LEU A 54 -17.60 17.55 -28.00
N GLY A 55 -16.98 18.69 -27.70
CA GLY A 55 -17.54 20.03 -27.88
C GLY A 55 -18.54 20.44 -26.80
N GLU A 56 -18.51 21.72 -26.42
CA GLU A 56 -19.29 22.27 -25.28
C GLU A 56 -20.80 22.06 -25.38
N LYS A 57 -21.34 21.93 -26.60
CA LYS A 57 -22.78 21.72 -26.83
C LYS A 57 -23.22 20.27 -26.67
N HIS A 58 -22.29 19.33 -26.55
CA HIS A 58 -22.61 17.92 -26.49
C HIS A 58 -23.19 17.55 -25.11
N ARG A 59 -24.26 16.75 -25.07
CA ARG A 59 -24.97 16.40 -23.83
C ARG A 59 -24.11 15.74 -22.75
N LEU A 60 -23.01 15.09 -23.16
CA LEU A 60 -22.06 14.45 -22.26
C LEU A 60 -20.91 15.37 -21.79
N TYR A 61 -20.84 16.63 -22.20
CA TYR A 61 -19.69 17.49 -21.94
C TYR A 61 -19.40 17.65 -20.44
N ASP A 62 -20.37 18.13 -19.68
CA ASP A 62 -20.22 18.32 -18.23
C ASP A 62 -20.02 16.99 -17.50
N PHE A 63 -20.70 15.94 -17.96
CA PHE A 63 -20.58 14.61 -17.40
C PHE A 63 -19.17 14.05 -17.57
N LEU A 64 -18.63 14.07 -18.78
CA LEU A 64 -17.27 13.59 -19.06
C LEU A 64 -16.21 14.48 -18.44
N GLY A 65 -16.43 15.80 -18.36
CA GLY A 65 -15.54 16.70 -17.63
C GLY A 65 -15.45 16.38 -16.14
N THR A 66 -16.56 15.95 -15.54
CA THR A 66 -16.61 15.49 -14.14
C THR A 66 -16.04 14.09 -13.99
N LEU A 67 -16.41 13.16 -14.87
CA LEU A 67 -15.96 11.78 -14.85
C LEU A 67 -14.43 11.72 -14.99
N SER A 68 -13.86 12.46 -15.95
CA SER A 68 -12.43 12.50 -16.20
C SER A 68 -11.65 13.02 -14.98
N LEU A 69 -12.19 13.99 -14.24
CA LEU A 69 -11.57 14.47 -12.99
C LEU A 69 -11.63 13.42 -11.89
N LYS A 70 -12.73 12.67 -11.79
CA LYS A 70 -12.93 11.66 -10.75
C LYS A 70 -12.11 10.38 -10.96
N CYS A 71 -11.87 9.97 -12.20
CA CYS A 71 -11.24 8.68 -12.51
C CYS A 71 -9.76 8.78 -12.88
N SER A 72 -9.23 9.99 -13.11
CA SER A 72 -7.85 10.18 -13.52
C SER A 72 -6.89 10.42 -12.37
N TYR A 73 -5.60 10.21 -12.67
CA TYR A 73 -4.48 10.47 -11.77
C TYR A 73 -3.99 11.93 -11.82
N LEU A 74 -4.92 12.89 -11.99
CA LEU A 74 -4.60 14.32 -12.05
C LEU A 74 -4.12 14.88 -10.71
N LEU A 75 -4.71 14.42 -9.60
CA LEU A 75 -4.34 14.90 -8.26
C LEU A 75 -3.10 14.19 -7.73
N PHE A 76 -3.00 12.88 -7.94
CA PHE A 76 -1.86 12.06 -7.54
C PHE A 76 -1.53 11.08 -8.65
N ASN A 77 -0.25 11.05 -9.02
CA ASN A 77 0.31 10.12 -10.00
C ASN A 77 1.70 9.65 -9.52
N LYS A 78 2.41 8.93 -10.39
CA LYS A 78 3.75 8.40 -10.09
C LYS A 78 4.81 9.46 -9.81
N GLU A 79 4.71 10.63 -10.43
CA GLU A 79 5.65 11.73 -10.21
C GLU A 79 5.52 12.22 -8.77
N HIS A 80 4.28 12.39 -8.29
CA HIS A 80 4.02 12.77 -6.89
C HIS A 80 4.53 11.75 -5.88
N VAL A 81 4.44 10.45 -6.18
CA VAL A 81 5.03 9.40 -5.33
C VAL A 81 6.54 9.62 -5.18
N LYS A 82 7.25 9.87 -6.28
CA LYS A 82 8.69 10.13 -6.26
C LYS A 82 9.02 11.40 -5.47
N GLU A 83 8.29 12.48 -5.69
CA GLU A 83 8.48 13.73 -4.96
C GLU A 83 8.27 13.55 -3.45
N PHE A 84 7.25 12.80 -3.01
CA PHE A 84 7.06 12.54 -1.58
C PHE A 84 8.17 11.70 -0.95
N LEU A 85 8.74 10.74 -1.69
CA LEU A 85 9.87 9.93 -1.23
C LEU A 85 11.15 10.79 -1.11
N LEU A 86 11.43 11.63 -2.12
CA LEU A 86 12.54 12.57 -2.10
C LEU A 86 12.40 13.60 -0.96
N GLU A 87 11.20 14.16 -0.80
CA GLU A 87 10.92 15.13 0.24
C GLU A 87 11.09 14.51 1.64
N ALA A 88 10.66 13.26 1.86
CA ALA A 88 10.90 12.56 3.12
C ALA A 88 12.41 12.43 3.43
N ALA A 89 13.25 12.17 2.41
CA ALA A 89 14.71 12.10 2.57
C ALA A 89 15.34 13.48 2.84
N ILE A 90 14.85 14.55 2.19
CA ILE A 90 15.29 15.92 2.45
C ILE A 90 14.94 16.33 3.89
N GLN A 91 13.70 16.07 4.32
CA GLN A 91 13.22 16.45 5.64
C GLN A 91 13.85 15.63 6.77
N LYS A 92 14.36 14.43 6.46
CA LYS A 92 15.27 13.71 7.36
C LYS A 92 16.53 14.53 7.66
N SER A 93 17.18 15.07 6.62
CA SER A 93 18.40 15.86 6.77
C SER A 93 18.18 17.17 7.53
N SER A 94 16.98 17.76 7.44
CA SER A 94 16.58 18.96 8.19
C SER A 94 16.14 18.68 9.63
N GLY A 95 15.95 17.40 10.00
CA GLY A 95 15.43 16.99 11.31
C GLY A 95 13.93 17.21 11.51
N ASN A 96 13.17 17.49 10.45
CA ASN A 96 11.74 17.82 10.53
C ASN A 96 10.85 16.57 10.53
N THR A 97 10.72 15.94 11.69
CA THR A 97 9.98 14.67 11.87
C THR A 97 8.50 14.77 11.50
N GLN A 98 7.85 15.92 11.71
CA GLN A 98 6.44 16.12 11.37
C GLN A 98 6.21 16.09 9.85
N TYR A 99 7.12 16.68 9.08
CA TYR A 99 7.02 16.66 7.62
C TYR A 99 7.34 15.28 7.04
N ILE A 100 8.35 14.57 7.59
CA ILE A 100 8.61 13.17 7.24
C ILE A 100 7.34 12.34 7.45
N GLN A 101 6.73 12.44 8.64
CA GLN A 101 5.50 11.70 8.94
C GLN A 101 4.36 12.03 7.98
N SER A 102 4.23 13.30 7.58
CA SER A 102 3.20 13.74 6.62
C SER A 102 3.42 13.13 5.24
N CYS A 103 4.67 13.10 4.75
CA CYS A 103 5.02 12.45 3.48
C CYS A 103 4.69 10.95 3.53
N MET A 104 5.13 10.25 4.58
CA MET A 104 4.85 8.82 4.74
C MET A 104 3.35 8.53 4.86
N ASN A 105 2.58 9.38 5.54
CA ASN A 105 1.13 9.23 5.64
C ASN A 105 0.44 9.33 4.28
N VAL A 106 0.82 10.32 3.45
CA VAL A 106 0.27 10.46 2.09
C VAL A 106 0.63 9.24 1.25
N LEU A 107 1.89 8.79 1.29
CA LEU A 107 2.33 7.60 0.57
C LEU A 107 1.57 6.34 1.01
N VAL A 108 1.28 6.16 2.29
CA VAL A 108 0.45 5.06 2.79
C VAL A 108 -0.98 5.15 2.28
N VAL A 109 -1.58 6.35 2.22
CA VAL A 109 -2.90 6.56 1.62
C VAL A 109 -2.87 6.14 0.15
N LEU A 110 -1.87 6.58 -0.61
CA LEU A 110 -1.71 6.19 -2.02
C LEU A 110 -1.51 4.69 -2.18
N ALA A 111 -0.68 4.06 -1.34
CA ALA A 111 -0.47 2.61 -1.34
C ALA A 111 -1.76 1.82 -1.09
N ARG A 112 -2.69 2.37 -0.29
CA ARG A 112 -3.97 1.72 0.02
C ARG A 112 -4.99 1.87 -1.11
N PHE A 113 -5.11 3.06 -1.71
CA PHE A 113 -6.18 3.37 -2.65
C PHE A 113 -5.76 3.21 -4.12
N SER A 114 -4.47 3.42 -4.42
CA SER A 114 -3.91 3.39 -5.77
C SER A 114 -2.51 2.76 -5.78
N PRO A 115 -2.35 1.49 -5.35
CA PRO A 115 -1.05 0.85 -5.20
C PRO A 115 -0.22 0.81 -6.50
N LEU A 116 -0.85 0.86 -7.67
CA LEU A 116 -0.17 0.88 -8.98
C LEU A 116 0.67 2.16 -9.21
N LEU A 117 0.41 3.23 -8.45
CA LEU A 117 1.25 4.43 -8.49
C LEU A 117 2.64 4.22 -7.87
N LEU A 118 2.80 3.17 -7.06
CA LEU A 118 4.07 2.83 -6.42
C LEU A 118 4.98 2.01 -7.35
N SER A 119 4.48 1.53 -8.50
CA SER A 119 5.30 0.78 -9.45
C SER A 119 6.37 1.68 -10.08
N GLY A 120 7.63 1.29 -9.92
CA GLY A 120 8.82 2.07 -10.27
C GLY A 120 9.45 2.83 -9.10
N ALA A 121 8.95 2.67 -7.87
CA ALA A 121 9.52 3.25 -6.64
C ALA A 121 10.18 2.19 -5.72
N GLU A 122 10.33 0.95 -6.21
CA GLU A 122 10.76 -0.21 -5.43
C GLU A 122 12.17 -0.02 -4.86
N GLU A 123 13.11 0.46 -5.67
CA GLU A 123 14.50 0.71 -5.25
C GLU A 123 14.57 1.78 -4.15
N ASP A 124 13.81 2.86 -4.30
CA ASP A 124 13.71 3.95 -3.32
C ASP A 124 13.13 3.43 -1.99
N LEU A 125 12.07 2.61 -2.06
CA LEU A 125 11.48 1.99 -0.87
C LEU A 125 12.47 1.05 -0.18
N VAL A 126 13.19 0.22 -0.93
CA VAL A 126 14.21 -0.69 -0.36
C VAL A 126 15.37 0.08 0.26
N HIS A 127 15.78 1.19 -0.35
CA HIS A 127 16.79 2.08 0.21
C HIS A 127 16.31 2.70 1.53
N LEU A 128 15.10 3.27 1.55
CA LEU A 128 14.51 3.88 2.74
C LEU A 128 14.19 2.86 3.85
N LEU A 129 13.92 1.59 3.52
CA LEU A 129 13.73 0.53 4.52
C LEU A 129 15.01 0.28 5.33
N LYS A 130 16.18 0.49 4.73
CA LYS A 130 17.50 0.33 5.36
C LYS A 130 17.93 1.57 6.15
N ASP A 131 17.10 2.61 6.19
CA ASP A 131 17.38 3.85 6.88
C ASP A 131 17.30 3.69 8.41
N ASP A 132 18.11 4.45 9.15
CA ASP A 132 18.09 4.46 10.62
C ASP A 132 16.93 5.28 11.20
N ASN A 133 16.23 6.07 10.39
CA ASN A 133 15.09 6.86 10.82
C ASN A 133 13.85 5.98 11.00
N GLU A 134 13.41 5.86 12.25
CA GLU A 134 12.30 5.00 12.64
C GLU A 134 10.95 5.38 12.00
N ILE A 135 10.72 6.67 11.70
CA ILE A 135 9.48 7.15 11.05
C ILE A 135 9.46 6.71 9.59
N ILE A 136 10.59 6.87 8.89
CA ILE A 136 10.74 6.42 7.50
C ILE A 136 10.58 4.90 7.44
N LYS A 137 11.29 4.17 8.30
CA LYS A 137 11.23 2.71 8.36
C LYS A 137 9.79 2.22 8.60
N GLU A 138 9.10 2.76 9.62
CA GLU A 138 7.70 2.43 9.89
C GLU A 138 6.78 2.75 8.70
N GLY A 139 6.97 3.91 8.06
CA GLY A 139 6.22 4.32 6.89
C GLY A 139 6.40 3.39 5.70
N VAL A 140 7.65 3.01 5.39
CA VAL A 140 7.95 2.07 4.29
C VAL A 140 7.34 0.70 4.55
N LEU A 141 7.46 0.18 5.78
CA LEU A 141 6.81 -1.08 6.14
C LEU A 141 5.31 -1.03 5.91
N HIS A 142 4.67 0.09 6.26
CA HIS A 142 3.24 0.26 6.05
C HIS A 142 2.87 0.36 4.57
N ILE A 143 3.67 1.04 3.75
CA ILE A 143 3.51 1.07 2.29
C ILE A 143 3.62 -0.35 1.72
N LEU A 144 4.66 -1.11 2.08
CA LEU A 144 4.84 -2.50 1.63
C LEU A 144 3.69 -3.40 2.08
N ALA A 145 3.18 -3.22 3.29
CA ALA A 145 2.00 -3.95 3.77
C ALA A 145 0.71 -3.66 2.99
N LYS A 146 0.63 -2.53 2.26
CA LYS A 146 -0.56 -2.15 1.46
C LYS A 146 -0.40 -2.39 -0.03
N ALA A 147 0.77 -2.09 -0.58
CA ALA A 147 1.05 -2.14 -2.02
C ALA A 147 2.04 -3.24 -2.42
N GLY A 148 2.63 -3.97 -1.46
CA GLY A 148 3.70 -4.94 -1.70
C GLY A 148 3.36 -6.00 -2.75
N GLY A 149 2.13 -6.51 -2.75
CA GLY A 149 1.66 -7.46 -3.76
C GLY A 149 1.66 -6.91 -5.19
N THR A 150 1.42 -5.61 -5.35
CA THR A 150 1.41 -4.91 -6.64
C THR A 150 2.82 -4.69 -7.20
N ILE A 151 3.81 -4.48 -6.33
CA ILE A 151 5.20 -4.22 -6.71
C ILE A 151 6.13 -5.43 -6.50
N ARG A 152 5.56 -6.57 -6.14
CA ARG A 152 6.27 -7.80 -5.76
C ARG A 152 7.26 -8.28 -6.82
N GLU A 153 6.87 -8.25 -8.09
CA GLU A 153 7.70 -8.79 -9.18
C GLU A 153 9.03 -8.03 -9.32
N GLN A 154 9.00 -6.71 -9.11
CA GLN A 154 10.19 -5.87 -9.16
C GLN A 154 10.99 -5.95 -7.86
N LEU A 155 10.33 -6.10 -6.71
CA LEU A 155 10.98 -6.40 -5.42
C LEU A 155 11.69 -7.76 -5.41
N ALA A 156 11.26 -8.73 -6.23
CA ALA A 156 11.86 -10.05 -6.30
C ALA A 156 13.38 -10.01 -6.59
N VAL A 157 13.85 -9.01 -7.33
CA VAL A 157 15.27 -8.81 -7.67
C VAL A 157 16.13 -8.51 -6.43
N THR A 158 15.56 -7.88 -5.40
CA THR A 158 16.25 -7.52 -4.14
C THR A 158 15.69 -8.27 -2.92
N SER A 159 14.78 -9.23 -3.15
CA SER A 159 13.92 -9.88 -2.16
C SER A 159 14.65 -10.47 -0.97
N SER A 160 15.78 -11.14 -1.18
CA SER A 160 16.53 -11.77 -0.09
C SER A 160 16.99 -10.77 0.98
N SER A 161 17.31 -9.54 0.59
CA SER A 161 17.69 -8.49 1.55
C SER A 161 16.48 -7.90 2.28
N VAL A 162 15.34 -7.81 1.61
CA VAL A 162 14.10 -7.27 2.17
C VAL A 162 13.51 -8.24 3.18
N ASP A 163 13.39 -9.52 2.82
CA ASP A 163 12.84 -10.56 3.69
C ASP A 163 13.61 -10.65 5.02
N LEU A 164 14.94 -10.61 4.98
CA LEU A 164 15.78 -10.62 6.18
C LEU A 164 15.53 -9.40 7.08
N ILE A 165 15.36 -8.22 6.51
CA ILE A 165 15.05 -7.00 7.28
C ILE A 165 13.65 -7.12 7.90
N LEU A 166 12.66 -7.59 7.15
CA LEU A 166 11.30 -7.74 7.65
C LEU A 166 11.22 -8.79 8.76
N GLU A 167 11.85 -9.96 8.59
CA GLU A 167 11.93 -11.01 9.62
C GLU A 167 12.58 -10.47 10.89
N ARG A 168 13.69 -9.72 10.77
CA ARG A 168 14.35 -9.08 11.90
C ARG A 168 13.39 -8.13 12.62
N LEU A 169 12.70 -7.24 11.89
CA LEU A 169 11.75 -6.29 12.47
C LEU A 169 10.55 -6.97 13.14
N CYS A 170 10.15 -8.15 12.68
CA CYS A 170 9.13 -8.96 13.36
C CYS A 170 9.60 -9.48 14.73
N LEU A 171 10.90 -9.71 14.90
CA LEU A 171 11.50 -10.26 16.13
C LEU A 171 11.89 -9.18 17.13
N GLU A 172 12.50 -8.08 16.67
CA GLU A 172 13.15 -7.10 17.56
C GLU A 172 12.70 -5.65 17.38
N GLY A 173 11.85 -5.35 16.39
CA GLY A 173 11.39 -3.99 16.08
C GLY A 173 10.47 -3.39 17.12
N SER A 174 9.93 -2.21 16.83
CA SER A 174 8.81 -1.65 17.60
C SER A 174 7.52 -2.48 17.36
N ARG A 175 6.52 -2.35 18.25
CA ARG A 175 5.21 -2.99 18.04
C ARG A 175 4.63 -2.63 16.66
N ARG A 176 4.75 -1.38 16.22
CA ARG A 176 4.20 -0.94 14.93
C ARG A 176 5.00 -1.49 13.75
N GLN A 177 6.32 -1.50 13.85
CA GLN A 177 7.19 -2.09 12.84
C GLN A 177 6.92 -3.58 12.69
N ALA A 178 6.86 -4.33 13.79
CA ALA A 178 6.54 -5.75 13.79
C ALA A 178 5.19 -6.05 13.12
N LYS A 179 4.15 -5.26 13.46
CA LYS A 179 2.83 -5.36 12.81
C LYS A 179 2.95 -5.21 11.29
N TYR A 180 3.55 -4.12 10.81
CA TYR A 180 3.61 -3.87 9.38
C TYR A 180 4.58 -4.81 8.66
N ALA A 181 5.65 -5.26 9.31
CA ALA A 181 6.61 -6.21 8.75
C ALA A 181 5.97 -7.57 8.47
N VAL A 182 5.12 -8.10 9.36
CA VAL A 182 4.36 -9.34 9.09
C VAL A 182 3.45 -9.19 7.86
N HIS A 183 2.71 -8.09 7.79
CA HIS A 183 1.82 -7.84 6.65
C HIS A 183 2.58 -7.59 5.36
N ALA A 184 3.73 -6.92 5.43
CA ALA A 184 4.62 -6.71 4.30
C ALA A 184 5.17 -8.05 3.80
N LEU A 185 5.67 -8.92 4.69
CA LEU A 185 6.12 -10.27 4.33
C LEU A 185 5.03 -11.05 3.61
N ALA A 186 3.81 -11.08 4.16
CA ALA A 186 2.67 -11.73 3.52
C ALA A 186 2.37 -11.16 2.13
N ALA A 187 2.43 -9.83 1.97
CA ALA A 187 2.12 -9.15 0.72
C ALA A 187 3.18 -9.34 -0.38
N ILE A 188 4.47 -9.31 -0.02
CA ILE A 188 5.58 -9.34 -1.00
C ILE A 188 6.05 -10.76 -1.35
N THR A 189 5.67 -11.77 -0.57
CA THR A 189 6.04 -13.15 -0.86
C THR A 189 4.96 -13.86 -1.68
N LYS A 190 5.28 -15.03 -2.24
CA LYS A 190 4.31 -15.86 -2.98
C LYS A 190 3.41 -16.63 -1.99
N ASP A 191 2.30 -17.18 -2.49
CA ASP A 191 1.37 -18.02 -1.72
C ASP A 191 0.87 -17.34 -0.43
N ASP A 192 0.58 -16.03 -0.54
CA ASP A 192 0.19 -15.13 0.55
C ASP A 192 1.13 -15.19 1.78
N GLY A 193 2.39 -15.55 1.51
CA GLY A 193 3.45 -15.69 2.48
C GLY A 193 3.33 -16.85 3.45
N LEU A 194 2.45 -17.82 3.23
CA LEU A 194 2.26 -18.96 4.14
C LEU A 194 3.59 -19.66 4.50
N LYS A 195 4.45 -19.89 3.51
CA LYS A 195 5.76 -20.52 3.72
C LYS A 195 6.68 -19.64 4.58
N SER A 196 6.81 -18.36 4.23
CA SER A 196 7.68 -17.42 4.95
C SER A 196 7.18 -17.16 6.37
N LEU A 197 5.87 -17.01 6.54
CA LEU A 197 5.22 -16.85 7.84
C LEU A 197 5.36 -18.10 8.70
N SER A 198 5.31 -19.31 8.13
CA SER A 198 5.56 -20.55 8.88
C SER A 198 6.98 -20.62 9.46
N VAL A 199 7.98 -20.23 8.67
CA VAL A 199 9.38 -20.16 9.13
C VAL A 199 9.55 -19.09 10.22
N LEU A 200 8.97 -17.91 10.02
CA LEU A 200 8.99 -16.82 11.01
C LEU A 200 8.26 -17.21 12.30
N TYR A 201 7.11 -17.87 12.18
CA TYR A 201 6.28 -18.30 13.32
C TYR A 201 7.06 -19.19 14.28
N LYS A 202 7.79 -20.19 13.76
CA LYS A 202 8.65 -21.04 14.57
C LYS A 202 9.64 -20.21 15.39
N ARG A 203 10.34 -19.27 14.75
CA ARG A 203 11.32 -18.38 15.42
C ARG A 203 10.65 -17.49 16.47
N LEU A 204 9.47 -16.96 16.20
CA LEU A 204 8.73 -16.11 17.14
C LEU A 204 8.32 -16.87 18.40
N VAL A 205 7.86 -18.10 18.27
CA VAL A 205 7.53 -18.93 19.43
C VAL A 205 8.78 -19.23 20.26
N ASP A 206 9.90 -19.56 19.61
CA ASP A 206 11.18 -19.78 20.31
C ASP A 206 11.70 -18.50 21.03
N MET A 207 11.25 -17.31 20.61
CA MET A 207 11.58 -16.04 21.27
C MET A 207 10.73 -15.77 22.52
N LEU A 208 9.56 -16.42 22.68
CA LEU A 208 8.75 -16.28 23.89
C LEU A 208 9.51 -16.79 25.12
N ASP A 209 10.24 -17.90 24.98
CA ASP A 209 11.08 -18.46 26.05
C ASP A 209 12.19 -17.50 26.49
N LYS A 210 12.76 -16.75 25.54
CA LYS A 210 13.82 -15.77 25.81
C LYS A 210 13.32 -14.51 26.49
N LYS A 211 12.00 -14.24 26.41
CA LYS A 211 11.34 -13.06 27.00
C LYS A 211 11.95 -11.71 26.59
N THR A 212 12.64 -11.65 25.44
CA THR A 212 13.19 -10.42 24.87
C THR A 212 12.29 -9.90 23.75
N HIS A 213 12.21 -8.57 23.60
CA HIS A 213 11.37 -7.89 22.59
C HIS A 213 9.91 -8.36 22.57
N LEU A 214 9.36 -8.81 23.71
CA LEU A 214 8.01 -9.36 23.83
C LEU A 214 6.90 -8.54 23.15
N PRO A 215 6.90 -7.19 23.20
CA PRO A 215 5.89 -6.41 22.49
C PRO A 215 5.88 -6.62 20.97
N ALA A 216 7.04 -6.80 20.34
CA ALA A 216 7.13 -7.10 18.92
C ALA A 216 6.78 -8.56 18.62
N VAL A 217 7.33 -9.48 19.41
CA VAL A 217 7.06 -10.91 19.25
C VAL A 217 5.57 -11.21 19.34
N LEU A 218 4.90 -10.75 20.40
CA LEU A 218 3.46 -10.94 20.59
C LEU A 218 2.63 -10.24 19.52
N GLN A 219 3.05 -9.06 19.07
CA GLN A 219 2.37 -8.37 17.98
C GLN A 219 2.49 -9.15 16.66
N SER A 220 3.67 -9.68 16.35
CA SER A 220 3.90 -10.49 15.15
C SER A 220 3.07 -11.77 15.18
N LEU A 221 3.07 -12.50 16.31
CA LEU A 221 2.23 -13.68 16.52
C LEU A 221 0.74 -13.37 16.33
N GLY A 222 0.26 -12.26 16.92
CA GLY A 222 -1.12 -11.82 16.75
C GLY A 222 -1.45 -11.42 15.31
N CYS A 223 -0.50 -10.87 14.55
CA CYS A 223 -0.71 -10.60 13.12
C CYS A 223 -0.76 -11.89 12.31
N ILE A 224 0.11 -12.86 12.60
CA ILE A 224 0.08 -14.19 11.95
C ILE A 224 -1.25 -14.89 12.21
N ALA A 225 -1.81 -14.81 13.42
CA ALA A 225 -3.15 -15.32 13.71
C ALA A 225 -4.25 -14.71 12.82
N GLN A 226 -4.11 -13.43 12.44
CA GLN A 226 -5.06 -12.73 11.59
C GLN A 226 -4.88 -13.02 10.10
N THR A 227 -3.63 -13.16 9.64
CA THR A 227 -3.32 -13.26 8.21
C THR A 227 -3.10 -14.69 7.72
N ALA A 228 -2.70 -15.60 8.62
CA ALA A 228 -2.33 -16.98 8.31
C ALA A 228 -2.77 -17.92 9.44
N MET A 229 -4.09 -17.98 9.70
CA MET A 229 -4.69 -18.85 10.72
C MET A 229 -4.17 -20.31 10.66
N PRO A 230 -4.04 -20.96 9.49
CA PRO A 230 -3.53 -22.34 9.43
C PRO A 230 -2.09 -22.50 9.96
N VAL A 231 -1.27 -21.44 9.89
CA VAL A 231 0.08 -21.44 10.47
C VAL A 231 0.00 -21.31 11.99
N PHE A 232 -0.85 -20.41 12.48
CA PHE A 232 -1.00 -20.14 13.90
C PHE A 232 -1.52 -21.36 14.68
N GLU A 233 -2.55 -22.03 14.16
CA GLU A 233 -3.19 -23.21 14.78
C GLU A 233 -2.19 -24.35 15.07
N THR A 234 -1.05 -24.41 14.36
CA THR A 234 -0.03 -25.46 14.57
C THR A 234 0.60 -25.46 15.97
N ARG A 235 0.63 -24.31 16.67
CA ARG A 235 1.21 -24.15 18.01
C ARG A 235 0.39 -23.21 18.91
N GLU A 236 -0.89 -23.04 18.62
CA GLU A 236 -1.78 -22.11 19.33
C GLU A 236 -1.77 -22.32 20.84
N SER A 237 -1.86 -23.58 21.29
CA SER A 237 -1.88 -23.93 22.72
C SER A 237 -0.64 -23.45 23.49
N GLU A 238 0.54 -23.44 22.86
CA GLU A 238 1.78 -22.95 23.47
C GLU A 238 1.73 -21.44 23.70
N ILE A 239 1.21 -20.70 22.70
CA ILE A 239 1.07 -19.24 22.77
C ILE A 239 0.01 -18.85 23.79
N GLU A 240 -1.15 -19.51 23.76
CA GLU A 240 -2.19 -19.27 24.76
C GLU A 240 -1.68 -19.55 26.18
N GLY A 241 -0.95 -20.66 26.36
CA GLY A 241 -0.34 -21.02 27.62
C GLY A 241 0.62 -19.94 28.11
N PHE A 242 1.51 -19.46 27.24
CA PHE A 242 2.41 -18.36 27.57
C PHE A 242 1.64 -17.09 27.96
N ILE A 243 0.61 -16.69 27.21
CA ILE A 243 -0.17 -15.48 27.53
C ILE A 243 -0.89 -15.64 28.87
N LYS A 244 -1.55 -16.78 29.11
CA LYS A 244 -2.30 -17.04 30.35
C LYS A 244 -1.37 -17.07 31.56
N CYS A 245 -0.27 -17.82 31.48
CA CYS A 245 0.63 -18.05 32.62
C CYS A 245 1.62 -16.90 32.85
N GLU A 246 2.29 -16.43 31.80
CA GLU A 246 3.42 -15.51 31.93
C GLU A 246 3.02 -14.04 31.81
N ILE A 247 1.97 -13.72 31.06
CA ILE A 247 1.52 -12.33 30.84
C ILE A 247 0.37 -11.97 31.79
N LEU A 248 -0.72 -12.73 31.74
CA LEU A 248 -1.93 -12.44 32.52
C LEU A 248 -1.85 -12.98 33.96
N LYS A 249 -0.94 -13.92 34.22
CA LYS A 249 -0.80 -14.61 35.52
C LYS A 249 -2.13 -15.21 36.01
N CYS A 250 -2.92 -15.75 35.08
CA CYS A 250 -4.13 -16.48 35.44
C CYS A 250 -3.71 -17.72 36.24
N SER A 251 -4.21 -17.83 37.47
CA SER A 251 -4.08 -19.04 38.26
C SER A 251 -4.80 -20.16 37.51
N SER A 252 -4.12 -21.30 37.35
CA SER A 252 -4.70 -22.54 36.80
C SER A 252 -5.96 -22.96 37.55
#